data_AF-A0A285Z3C4-F1
#
_entry.id   AF-A0A285Z3C4-F1
#
_cell.length_a   1.000
_cell.length_b   1.000
_cell.length_c   1.000
_cell.angle_alpha   90.00
_cell.angle_beta   90.00
_cell.angle_gamma   90.00
#
_symmetry.space_group_name_H-M   'P 1'
#
loop_
_entity.id
_entity.type
_entity.pdbx_description
1 polymer ?
#
loop_
_entity_poly.entity_id
_entity_poly.type
_entity_poly.pdbx_seq_one_letter_code
_entity_poly.pdbx_strand_id
1 'polypeptide(L)'
;MDETGDEQAMADREERASHVLHAYRERRRRRRAVDTWFGSAEGLLGDDGADAAERARRRMDVIEEAQEEGMSPELAEMMYDVAAEEGLDPALAYELVHSGLGVAPPAGGVANAADQPASDKYYPTWLFPASTTDDVLRERMLRLSFRRLRSLLEVHADPAEAFRRYAREPDVGVYGF
;
A
#
# COMPACT_ATOMS: atom_id res chain seq x y z
N MET A 1 11.98 21.83 -21.98
CA MET A 1 11.89 20.62 -21.14
C MET A 1 13.06 20.73 -20.19
N ASP A 2 12.78 20.85 -18.90
CA ASP A 2 13.78 21.08 -17.87
C ASP A 2 14.27 19.71 -17.36
N GLU A 3 15.17 19.08 -18.12
CA GLU A 3 15.67 17.72 -17.87
C GLU A 3 16.21 17.56 -16.44
N THR A 4 16.78 18.63 -15.88
CA THR A 4 17.27 18.68 -14.50
C THR A 4 16.18 18.56 -13.44
N GLY A 5 14.96 19.04 -13.71
CA GLY A 5 13.83 18.91 -12.78
C GLY A 5 13.29 17.49 -12.70
N ASP A 6 13.22 16.80 -13.84
CA ASP A 6 12.73 15.42 -13.92
C ASP A 6 13.71 14.42 -13.28
N GLU A 7 15.02 14.65 -13.44
CA GLU A 7 16.07 13.86 -12.79
C GLU A 7 16.03 13.98 -11.26
N GLN A 8 15.87 15.21 -10.75
CA GLN A 8 15.75 15.46 -9.31
C GLN A 8 14.50 14.76 -8.73
N ALA A 9 13.35 14.88 -9.40
CA ALA A 9 12.10 14.24 -8.98
C ALA A 9 12.19 12.69 -9.02
N MET A 10 12.96 12.12 -9.95
CA MET A 10 13.23 10.69 -9.96
C MET A 10 14.13 10.26 -8.79
N ALA A 11 15.19 11.02 -8.51
CA ALA A 11 16.08 10.76 -7.39
C ALA A 11 15.33 10.78 -6.04
N ASP A 12 14.47 11.78 -5.84
CA ASP A 12 13.65 11.89 -4.62
C ASP A 12 12.69 10.68 -4.46
N ARG A 13 12.12 10.19 -5.57
CA ARG A 13 11.27 8.98 -5.55
C ARG A 13 12.08 7.73 -5.19
N GLU A 14 13.28 7.57 -5.74
CA GLU A 14 14.16 6.44 -5.41
C GLU A 14 14.65 6.48 -3.96
N GLU A 15 14.95 7.66 -3.42
CA GLU A 15 15.31 7.85 -2.02
C GLU A 15 14.15 7.45 -1.11
N ARG A 16 12.92 7.90 -1.41
CA ARG A 16 11.71 7.48 -0.69
C ARG A 16 11.48 5.98 -0.77
N ALA A 17 11.63 5.37 -1.94
CA ALA A 17 11.50 3.91 -2.09
C ALA A 17 12.53 3.17 -1.21
N SER A 18 13.75 3.68 -1.14
CA SER A 18 14.80 3.15 -0.27
C SER A 18 14.45 3.31 1.21
N HIS A 19 13.87 4.46 1.59
CA HIS A 19 13.39 4.71 2.94
C HIS A 19 12.24 3.78 3.34
N VAL A 20 11.26 3.54 2.46
CA VAL A 20 10.16 2.58 2.69
C VAL A 20 10.72 1.20 3.00
N LEU A 21 11.62 0.70 2.16
CA LEU A 21 12.22 -0.61 2.36
C LEU A 21 13.05 -0.67 3.66
N HIS A 22 13.76 0.40 3.99
CA HIS A 22 14.52 0.49 5.23
C HIS A 22 13.62 0.51 6.46
N ALA A 23 12.58 1.35 6.48
CA ALA A 23 11.61 1.45 7.57
C ALA A 23 10.87 0.13 7.78
N TYR A 24 10.43 -0.52 6.70
CA TYR A 24 9.86 -1.86 6.74
C TYR A 24 10.81 -2.87 7.38
N ARG A 25 12.09 -2.89 6.96
CA ARG A 25 13.10 -3.80 7.53
C ARG A 25 13.34 -3.52 9.02
N GLU A 26 13.39 -2.27 9.42
CA GLU A 26 13.54 -1.88 10.83
C GLU A 26 12.33 -2.27 11.66
N ARG A 27 11.11 -2.02 11.17
CA ARG A 27 9.87 -2.45 11.83
C ARG A 27 9.82 -3.97 11.97
N ARG A 28 10.17 -4.67 10.89
CA ARG A 28 10.32 -6.13 10.87
C ARG A 28 11.36 -6.63 11.88
N ARG A 29 12.50 -5.94 12.06
CA ARG A 29 13.52 -6.27 13.08
C ARG A 29 13.00 -6.07 14.51
N ARG A 30 12.33 -4.94 14.78
CA ARG A 30 11.73 -4.66 16.10
C ARG A 30 10.69 -5.71 16.46
N ARG A 31 9.83 -6.05 15.50
CA ARG A 31 8.81 -7.10 15.67
C ARG A 31 9.42 -8.48 15.82
N ARG A 32 10.53 -8.83 15.15
CA ARG A 32 11.25 -10.10 15.36
C ARG A 32 11.78 -10.30 16.79
N ALA A 33 12.09 -9.21 17.50
CA ALA A 33 12.48 -9.31 18.91
C ALA A 33 11.29 -9.68 19.81
N VAL A 34 10.06 -9.60 19.30
CA VAL A 34 8.79 -9.85 19.99
C VAL A 34 8.05 -11.08 19.39
N ASP A 35 8.22 -11.37 18.10
CA ASP A 35 7.52 -12.39 17.33
C ASP A 35 8.40 -13.00 16.20
N THR A 36 8.66 -14.30 16.29
CA THR A 36 9.55 -15.06 15.39
C THR A 36 9.01 -15.25 13.96
N TRP A 37 7.75 -14.92 13.69
CA TRP A 37 7.09 -15.16 12.40
C TRP A 37 7.62 -14.30 11.23
N PHE A 38 8.16 -13.12 11.51
CA PHE A 38 8.70 -12.20 10.50
C PHE A 38 10.01 -12.71 9.83
N GLY A 39 10.29 -14.01 9.78
CA GLY A 39 11.55 -14.59 9.28
C GLY A 39 11.42 -15.53 8.08
N SER A 40 10.26 -16.14 7.86
CA SER A 40 10.08 -17.16 6.83
C SER A 40 9.83 -16.53 5.45
N ALA A 41 10.39 -17.15 4.41
CA ALA A 41 10.11 -16.79 3.01
C ALA A 41 8.60 -16.91 2.64
N GLU A 42 7.80 -17.59 3.47
CA GLU A 42 6.33 -17.64 3.41
C GLU A 42 5.64 -16.30 3.71
N GLY A 43 6.32 -15.35 4.36
CA GLY A 43 5.72 -14.03 4.67
C GLY A 43 5.65 -13.08 3.47
N LEU A 44 6.32 -13.39 2.36
CA LEU A 44 6.29 -12.56 1.15
C LEU A 44 5.18 -12.97 0.17
N LEU A 45 4.68 -14.22 0.28
CA LEU A 45 3.63 -14.82 -0.53
C LEU A 45 2.88 -15.80 0.39
N GLY A 46 1.81 -15.34 1.03
CA GLY A 46 1.22 -15.94 2.23
C GLY A 46 0.93 -17.45 2.19
N ASP A 47 1.06 -18.10 3.36
CA ASP A 47 0.60 -19.46 3.63
C ASP A 47 -0.75 -19.44 4.40
N ASP A 48 -1.68 -20.31 4.00
CA ASP A 48 -3.12 -20.29 4.30
C ASP A 48 -3.54 -21.12 5.55
N GLY A 49 -2.59 -21.58 6.37
CA GLY A 49 -2.89 -22.64 7.35
C GLY A 49 -3.12 -22.24 8.82
N ALA A 50 -2.54 -21.14 9.31
CA ALA A 50 -2.39 -20.92 10.75
C ALA A 50 -3.17 -19.70 11.30
N ASP A 51 -4.30 -20.03 11.93
CA ASP A 51 -5.05 -19.36 13.00
C ASP A 51 -5.68 -17.97 12.72
N ALA A 52 -7.00 -17.95 12.55
CA ALA A 52 -7.78 -16.72 12.34
C ALA A 52 -7.62 -15.71 13.49
N ALA A 53 -7.42 -16.19 14.73
CA ALA A 53 -7.15 -15.33 15.89
C ALA A 53 -5.82 -14.60 15.75
N GLU A 54 -4.81 -15.26 15.20
CA GLU A 54 -3.50 -14.69 14.96
C GLU A 54 -3.54 -13.67 13.82
N ARG A 55 -4.27 -13.95 12.73
CA ARG A 55 -4.55 -12.95 11.69
C ARG A 55 -5.27 -11.71 12.23
N ALA A 56 -6.25 -11.91 13.12
CA ALA A 56 -6.97 -10.80 13.75
C ALA A 56 -6.04 -9.96 14.63
N ARG A 57 -5.14 -10.57 15.42
CA ARG A 57 -4.12 -9.85 16.20
C ARG A 57 -3.21 -9.02 15.28
N ARG A 58 -2.67 -9.63 14.23
CA ARG A 58 -1.81 -8.92 13.26
C ARG A 58 -2.51 -7.75 12.58
N ARG A 59 -3.81 -7.91 12.27
CA ARG A 59 -4.64 -6.82 11.74
C ARG A 59 -4.71 -5.67 12.73
N MET A 60 -5.04 -5.96 13.99
CA MET A 60 -5.09 -4.95 15.05
C MET A 60 -3.75 -4.24 15.21
N ASP A 61 -2.64 -4.96 15.32
CA ASP A 61 -1.32 -4.38 15.54
C ASP A 61 -0.91 -3.40 14.42
N VAL A 62 -1.17 -3.75 13.14
CA VAL A 62 -0.83 -2.86 12.01
C VAL A 62 -1.76 -1.65 11.96
N ILE A 63 -3.04 -1.84 12.23
CA ILE A 63 -4.03 -0.75 12.20
C ILE A 63 -3.81 0.23 13.36
N GLU A 64 -3.59 -0.26 14.57
CA GLU A 64 -3.35 0.56 15.76
C GLU A 64 -2.09 1.41 15.57
N GLU A 65 -0.99 0.80 15.13
CA GLU A 65 0.27 1.52 14.88
C GLU A 65 0.11 2.56 13.76
N ALA A 66 -0.64 2.25 12.69
CA ALA A 66 -0.92 3.21 11.64
C ALA A 66 -1.69 4.43 12.16
N GLN A 67 -2.68 4.20 13.04
CA GLN A 67 -3.46 5.26 13.66
C GLN A 67 -2.64 6.09 14.66
N GLU A 68 -1.77 5.46 15.44
CA GLU A 68 -0.84 6.16 16.35
C GLU A 68 0.11 7.10 15.59
N GLU A 69 0.52 6.72 14.38
CA GLU A 69 1.33 7.54 13.49
C GLU A 69 0.49 8.53 12.64
N GLY A 70 -0.82 8.62 12.87
CA GLY A 70 -1.70 9.66 12.32
C GLY A 70 -2.51 9.29 11.08
N MET A 71 -2.50 8.02 10.64
CA MET A 71 -3.36 7.53 9.56
C MET A 71 -4.82 7.49 10.03
N SER A 72 -5.79 7.87 9.17
CA SER A 72 -7.20 7.74 9.55
C SER A 72 -7.58 6.26 9.74
N PRO A 73 -8.51 5.94 10.66
CA PRO A 73 -8.97 4.56 10.85
C PRO A 73 -9.45 3.92 9.54
N GLU A 74 -10.20 4.67 8.73
CA GLU A 74 -10.74 4.20 7.46
C GLU A 74 -9.65 3.86 6.45
N LEU A 75 -8.59 4.69 6.38
CA LEU A 75 -7.45 4.44 5.51
C LEU A 75 -6.61 3.26 6.00
N ALA A 76 -6.41 3.14 7.31
CA ALA A 76 -5.66 2.03 7.90
C ALA A 76 -6.35 0.68 7.62
N GLU A 77 -7.68 0.63 7.76
CA GLU A 77 -8.49 -0.55 7.42
C GLU A 77 -8.43 -0.86 5.92
N MET A 78 -8.68 0.14 5.06
CA MET A 78 -8.62 -0.03 3.61
C MET A 78 -7.24 -0.50 3.13
N MET A 79 -6.16 0.09 3.65
CA MET A 79 -4.79 -0.29 3.33
C MET A 79 -4.53 -1.75 3.71
N TYR A 80 -4.93 -2.15 4.92
CA TYR A 80 -4.71 -3.53 5.38
C TYR A 80 -5.48 -4.53 4.52
N ASP A 81 -6.77 -4.30 4.30
CA ASP A 81 -7.63 -5.22 3.58
C ASP A 81 -7.19 -5.35 2.11
N VAL A 82 -6.86 -4.23 1.45
CA VAL A 82 -6.34 -4.23 0.08
C VAL A 82 -4.97 -4.91 -0.01
N ALA A 83 -4.08 -4.70 0.96
CA ALA A 83 -2.78 -5.37 0.99
C ALA A 83 -2.94 -6.90 1.12
N ALA A 84 -3.80 -7.33 2.03
CA ALA A 84 -4.09 -8.74 2.25
C ALA A 84 -4.70 -9.40 1.00
N GLU A 85 -5.65 -8.75 0.33
CA GLU A 85 -6.27 -9.24 -0.91
C GLU A 85 -5.29 -9.30 -2.09
N GLU A 86 -4.45 -8.28 -2.24
CA GLU A 86 -3.44 -8.25 -3.32
C GLU A 86 -2.20 -9.11 -2.99
N GLY A 87 -2.13 -9.70 -1.79
CA GLY A 87 -1.03 -10.56 -1.35
C GLY A 87 0.27 -9.82 -1.05
N LEU A 88 0.19 -8.54 -0.68
CA LEU A 88 1.31 -7.74 -0.18
C LEU A 88 1.33 -7.79 1.35
N ASP A 89 2.51 -7.85 1.97
CA ASP A 89 2.64 -7.76 3.43
C ASP A 89 2.01 -6.44 3.93
N PRO A 90 0.98 -6.46 4.79
CA PRO A 90 0.34 -5.24 5.29
C PRO A 90 1.30 -4.26 5.99
N ALA A 91 2.37 -4.75 6.61
CA ALA A 91 3.39 -3.88 7.20
C ALA A 91 4.23 -3.16 6.13
N LEU A 92 4.44 -3.78 4.96
CA LEU A 92 5.09 -3.13 3.83
C LEU A 92 4.16 -2.12 3.15
N ALA A 93 2.88 -2.49 2.99
CA ALA A 93 1.84 -1.62 2.46
C ALA A 93 1.68 -0.35 3.30
N TYR A 94 1.71 -0.50 4.63
CA TYR A 94 1.70 0.63 5.56
C TYR A 94 2.85 1.61 5.30
N GLU A 95 4.09 1.13 5.23
CA GLU A 95 5.26 1.99 4.99
C GLU A 95 5.20 2.69 3.63
N LEU A 96 4.67 1.99 2.62
CA LEU A 96 4.46 2.56 1.30
C LEU A 96 3.46 3.73 1.36
N VAL A 97 2.30 3.53 1.99
CA VAL A 97 1.27 4.57 2.17
C VAL A 97 1.79 5.71 3.04
N HIS A 98 2.50 5.42 4.14
CA HIS A 98 3.06 6.41 5.04
C HIS A 98 4.09 7.33 4.33
N SER A 99 4.89 6.78 3.42
CA SER A 99 5.82 7.56 2.61
C SER A 99 5.15 8.42 1.52
N GLY A 100 3.87 8.14 1.24
CA GLY A 100 3.10 8.70 0.13
C GLY A 100 3.49 8.13 -1.24
N LEU A 101 4.37 7.14 -1.35
CA LEU A 101 4.78 6.61 -2.64
C LEU A 101 3.67 5.72 -3.22
N GLY A 102 3.14 6.07 -4.38
CA GLY A 102 1.98 5.36 -4.95
C GLY A 102 1.77 5.63 -6.43
N VAL A 103 0.91 4.81 -7.04
CA VAL A 103 0.40 5.06 -8.39
C VAL A 103 -0.51 6.29 -8.36
N ALA A 104 -0.30 7.18 -9.32
CA ALA A 104 -1.02 8.43 -9.50
C ALA A 104 -2.47 8.19 -9.89
N PRO A 105 -3.42 8.96 -9.31
CA PRO A 105 -4.76 9.01 -9.86
C PRO A 105 -4.71 9.57 -11.29
N PRO A 106 -5.60 9.11 -12.20
CA PRO A 106 -5.67 9.65 -13.55
C PRO A 106 -5.96 11.15 -13.52
N ALA A 107 -5.36 11.92 -14.43
CA ALA A 107 -5.47 13.38 -14.48
C ALA A 107 -6.92 13.92 -14.62
N GLY A 108 -7.84 13.09 -15.14
CA GLY A 108 -9.26 13.41 -15.25
C GLY A 108 -10.11 12.98 -14.05
N GLY A 109 -9.51 12.41 -13.00
CA GLY A 109 -10.23 11.81 -11.87
C GLY A 109 -11.06 10.59 -12.28
N VAL A 110 -12.06 10.27 -11.46
CA VAL A 110 -13.14 9.34 -11.83
C VAL A 110 -14.24 10.15 -12.51
N ALA A 111 -14.97 9.56 -13.45
CA ALA A 111 -16.01 10.25 -14.22
C ALA A 111 -17.18 10.80 -13.36
N ASN A 112 -17.27 10.39 -12.10
CA ASN A 112 -18.27 10.86 -11.14
C ASN A 112 -17.72 12.08 -10.38
N ALA A 113 -18.57 13.06 -10.08
CA ALA A 113 -18.18 14.14 -9.18
C ALA A 113 -17.85 13.58 -7.77
N ALA A 114 -16.96 14.23 -7.03
CA ALA A 114 -16.51 13.78 -5.70
C ALA A 114 -17.68 13.52 -4.72
N ASP A 115 -18.79 14.26 -4.89
CA ASP A 115 -20.03 14.19 -4.11
C ASP A 115 -21.06 13.19 -4.63
N GLN A 116 -20.81 12.55 -5.78
CA GLN A 116 -21.72 11.55 -6.35
C GLN A 116 -21.36 10.15 -5.86
N PRO A 117 -22.34 9.39 -5.34
CA PRO A 117 -22.12 8.02 -4.90
C PRO A 117 -21.68 7.16 -6.09
N ALA A 118 -20.55 6.48 -5.95
CA ALA A 118 -20.12 5.47 -6.90
C ALA A 118 -21.00 4.22 -6.69
N SER A 119 -22.03 4.08 -7.52
CA SER A 119 -22.90 2.90 -7.50
C SER A 119 -22.16 1.72 -8.14
N ASP A 120 -21.71 0.76 -7.33
CA ASP A 120 -21.29 -0.54 -7.83
C ASP A 120 -22.53 -1.36 -8.21
N LYS A 121 -22.56 -1.85 -9.46
CA LYS A 121 -23.66 -2.67 -9.99
C LYS A 121 -23.92 -3.93 -9.15
N TYR A 122 -22.92 -4.43 -8.44
CA TYR A 122 -23.01 -5.65 -7.64
C TYR A 122 -23.39 -5.39 -6.17
N TYR A 123 -23.30 -4.14 -5.70
CA TYR A 123 -23.61 -3.76 -4.33
C TYR A 123 -24.82 -2.81 -4.31
N PRO A 124 -26.04 -3.36 -4.13
CA PRO A 124 -27.22 -2.51 -4.07
C PRO A 124 -27.12 -1.52 -2.90
N THR A 125 -27.38 -0.25 -3.19
CA THR A 125 -27.24 0.86 -2.24
C THR A 125 -28.15 0.80 -1.03
N TRP A 126 -29.19 -0.05 -1.07
CA TRP A 126 -30.08 -0.32 0.06
C TRP A 126 -29.51 -1.32 1.08
N LEU A 127 -28.48 -2.08 0.69
CA LEU A 127 -27.79 -3.05 1.55
C LEU A 127 -26.39 -2.55 1.95
N PHE A 128 -25.74 -1.80 1.07
CA PHE A 128 -24.42 -1.23 1.28
C PHE A 128 -24.48 0.27 1.00
N PRO A 129 -24.16 1.14 1.97
CA PRO A 129 -24.11 2.57 1.69
C PRO A 129 -23.09 2.83 0.56
N ALA A 130 -23.44 3.70 -0.37
CA ALA A 130 -22.54 3.99 -1.48
C ALA A 130 -21.27 4.69 -0.97
N SER A 131 -20.12 4.15 -1.34
CA SER A 131 -18.83 4.78 -1.05
C SER A 131 -18.71 6.12 -1.80
N THR A 132 -17.96 7.05 -1.21
CA THR A 132 -17.63 8.30 -1.89
C THR A 132 -16.74 8.01 -3.10
N THR A 133 -16.79 8.88 -4.12
CA THR A 133 -15.95 8.70 -5.30
C THR A 133 -14.45 8.74 -4.95
N ASP A 134 -14.07 9.54 -3.94
CA ASP A 134 -12.70 9.64 -3.46
C ASP A 134 -12.23 8.34 -2.79
N ASP A 135 -13.09 7.67 -2.01
CA ASP A 135 -12.74 6.38 -1.39
C ASP A 135 -12.54 5.28 -2.43
N VAL A 136 -13.40 5.24 -3.46
CA VAL A 136 -13.27 4.29 -4.58
C VAL A 136 -11.99 4.55 -5.37
N LEU A 137 -11.67 5.83 -5.61
CA LEU A 137 -10.43 6.20 -6.29
C LEU A 137 -9.21 5.79 -5.45
N ARG A 138 -9.25 6.07 -4.14
CA ARG A 138 -8.19 5.72 -3.19
C ARG A 138 -7.96 4.21 -3.16
N GLU A 139 -9.00 3.42 -2.97
CA GLU A 139 -8.93 1.95 -2.97
C GLU A 139 -8.32 1.44 -4.29
N ARG A 140 -8.77 1.98 -5.43
CA ARG A 140 -8.24 1.60 -6.74
C ARG A 140 -6.74 1.93 -6.88
N MET A 141 -6.30 3.09 -6.38
CA MET A 141 -4.88 3.46 -6.43
C MET A 141 -4.04 2.60 -5.49
N LEU A 142 -4.55 2.24 -4.31
CA LEU A 142 -3.90 1.29 -3.41
C LEU A 142 -3.76 -0.09 -4.08
N ARG A 143 -4.83 -0.63 -4.66
CA ARG A 143 -4.80 -1.92 -5.39
C ARG A 143 -3.76 -1.91 -6.50
N LEU A 144 -3.72 -0.86 -7.33
CA LEU A 144 -2.75 -0.74 -8.41
C LEU A 144 -1.32 -0.67 -7.88
N SER A 145 -1.09 0.14 -6.84
CA SER A 145 0.22 0.31 -6.20
C SER A 145 0.73 -1.02 -5.63
N PHE A 146 -0.09 -1.71 -4.85
CA PHE A 146 0.31 -2.93 -4.16
C PHE A 146 0.51 -4.09 -5.13
N ARG A 147 -0.42 -4.28 -6.07
CA ARG A 147 -0.30 -5.33 -7.10
C ARG A 147 0.97 -5.16 -7.92
N ARG A 148 1.31 -3.92 -8.27
CA ARG A 148 2.46 -3.66 -9.11
C ARG A 148 3.78 -3.81 -8.36
N LEU A 149 3.87 -3.29 -7.14
CA LEU A 149 5.02 -3.51 -6.28
C LEU A 149 5.23 -5.01 -6.01
N ARG A 150 4.15 -5.74 -5.71
CA ARG A 150 4.19 -7.21 -5.57
C ARG A 150 4.74 -7.87 -6.82
N SER A 151 4.26 -7.50 -8.00
CA SER A 151 4.74 -8.06 -9.27
C SER A 151 6.24 -7.84 -9.45
N LEU A 152 6.76 -6.67 -9.08
CA LEU A 152 8.19 -6.38 -9.13
C LEU A 152 8.99 -7.20 -8.10
N LEU A 153 8.44 -7.42 -6.89
CA LEU A 153 9.06 -8.25 -5.86
C LEU A 153 9.09 -9.74 -6.26
N GLU A 154 8.10 -10.22 -7.01
CA GLU A 154 8.07 -11.59 -7.54
C GLU A 154 9.11 -11.79 -8.65
N VAL A 155 9.35 -10.76 -9.47
CA VAL A 155 10.30 -10.83 -10.61
C VAL A 155 11.75 -10.58 -10.16
N HIS A 156 11.97 -9.79 -9.11
CA HIS A 156 13.31 -9.37 -8.68
C HIS A 156 13.72 -10.01 -7.36
N ALA A 157 14.81 -10.79 -7.40
CA ALA A 157 15.38 -11.42 -6.21
C ALA A 157 15.89 -10.42 -5.17
N ASP A 158 16.31 -9.21 -5.59
CA ASP A 158 16.68 -8.12 -4.70
C ASP A 158 15.48 -7.16 -4.52
N PRO A 159 14.90 -7.08 -3.31
CA PRO A 159 13.83 -6.12 -3.03
C PRO A 159 14.23 -4.67 -3.28
N ALA A 160 15.50 -4.29 -3.09
CA ALA A 160 15.93 -2.91 -3.34
C ALA A 160 15.82 -2.56 -4.83
N GLU A 161 16.08 -3.52 -5.72
CA GLU A 161 15.89 -3.35 -7.15
C GLU A 161 14.41 -3.23 -7.53
N ALA A 162 13.53 -4.03 -6.91
CA ALA A 162 12.08 -3.91 -7.11
C ALA A 162 11.57 -2.50 -6.74
N PHE A 163 11.99 -1.97 -5.58
CA PHE A 163 11.62 -0.63 -5.13
C PHE A 163 12.16 0.49 -6.04
N ARG A 164 13.42 0.38 -6.50
CA ARG A 164 13.98 1.33 -7.48
C ARG A 164 13.19 1.33 -8.78
N ARG A 165 12.80 0.16 -9.28
CA ARG A 165 12.01 0.05 -10.52
C ARG A 165 10.62 0.62 -10.36
N TYR A 166 9.97 0.32 -9.23
CA TYR A 166 8.66 0.89 -8.90
C TYR A 166 8.71 2.43 -8.89
N ALA A 167 9.72 3.02 -8.24
CA ALA A 167 9.89 4.48 -8.19
C ALA A 167 10.14 5.14 -9.55
N ARG A 168 10.69 4.40 -10.51
CA ARG A 168 10.98 4.88 -11.88
C ARG A 168 9.79 4.79 -12.83
N GLU A 169 8.70 4.15 -12.41
CA GLU A 169 7.54 4.05 -13.26
C GLU A 169 6.92 5.42 -13.54
N PRO A 170 6.40 5.63 -14.76
CA PRO A 170 5.94 6.96 -15.20
C PRO A 170 4.72 7.46 -14.43
N ASP A 171 3.90 6.55 -13.91
CA ASP A 171 2.68 6.84 -13.15
C ASP A 171 2.89 6.68 -11.64
N VAL A 172 4.12 6.49 -11.14
CA VAL A 172 4.42 6.44 -9.71
C VAL A 172 4.97 7.78 -9.23
N GLY A 173 4.41 8.28 -8.13
CA GLY A 173 4.73 9.58 -7.56
C GLY A 173 4.49 9.63 -6.05
N VAL A 174 4.58 10.84 -5.49
CA VAL A 174 4.29 11.10 -4.09
C VAL A 174 2.89 11.69 -3.98
N TYR A 175 1.99 10.95 -3.34
CA TYR A 175 0.60 11.28 -3.13
C TYR A 175 0.27 11.11 -1.63
N GLY A 176 -0.38 12.11 -1.04
CA GLY A 176 -0.96 11.95 0.29
C GLY A 176 -2.19 11.06 0.18
N PHE A 177 -2.24 9.99 0.97
CA PHE A 177 -3.40 9.11 1.08
C PHE A 177 -4.29 9.55 2.25
#